data_AF-A0A396AML7-F1
#
_entry.id   AF-A0A396AML7-F1
#
_cell.length_a   1.000
_cell.length_b   1.000
_cell.length_c   1.000
_cell.angle_alpha   90.00
_cell.angle_beta   90.00
_cell.angle_gamma   90.00
#
_symmetry.space_group_name_H-M   'P 1'
#
loop_
_entity.id
_entity.type
_entity.pdbx_description
1 polymer ?
#
loop_
_entity_poly.entity_id
_entity_poly.type
_entity_poly.pdbx_seq_one_letter_code
_entity_poly.pdbx_strand_id
1 'polypeptide(L)'
;MAAKKKRMTQKEKDLNRAWKKEMQEKGILPPDKKRLNRRKFIEEVRDEWNAKDQDCYIWDFYLMRAVSYMMSQTDKRLNPSPEAVGVAKLLKAAMKLKEFQDKIKSEGREDYTITEEYEYIKEVLKM
;
A
#
# COMPACT_ATOMS: atom_id res chain seq x y z
N MET A 1 32.06 11.46 -13.63
CA MET A 1 31.11 12.55 -13.32
C MET A 1 30.00 12.54 -14.37
N ALA A 2 28.76 12.14 -14.02
CA ALA A 2 27.65 12.15 -15.00
C ALA A 2 27.25 13.60 -15.32
N ALA A 3 27.21 13.97 -16.60
CA ALA A 3 26.88 15.32 -17.04
C ALA A 3 25.46 15.72 -16.58
N LYS A 4 25.36 16.90 -15.94
CA LYS A 4 24.10 17.42 -15.39
C LYS A 4 23.13 17.72 -16.53
N LYS A 5 22.04 16.94 -16.65
CA LYS A 5 21.04 17.09 -17.71
C LYS A 5 20.37 18.47 -17.62
N LYS A 6 20.31 19.20 -18.75
CA LYS A 6 19.69 20.54 -18.84
C LYS A 6 18.22 20.47 -18.39
N ARG A 7 17.81 21.35 -17.47
CA ARG A 7 16.41 21.48 -17.09
C ARG A 7 15.61 22.03 -18.27
N MET A 8 14.50 21.36 -18.56
CA MET A 8 13.59 21.74 -19.64
C MET A 8 12.91 23.08 -19.32
N THR A 9 12.90 23.98 -20.30
CA THR A 9 12.21 25.26 -20.23
C THR A 9 10.69 25.07 -20.26
N GLN A 10 9.93 26.09 -19.88
CA GLN A 10 8.46 25.99 -19.90
C GLN A 10 7.92 25.74 -21.31
N LYS A 11 8.48 26.42 -22.32
CA LYS A 11 8.12 26.24 -23.73
C LYS A 11 8.33 24.80 -24.21
N GLU A 12 9.46 24.20 -23.86
CA GLU A 12 9.77 22.80 -24.22
C GLU A 12 8.78 21.81 -23.55
N LYS A 13 8.34 22.07 -22.31
CA LYS A 13 7.32 21.23 -21.64
C LYS A 13 5.97 21.30 -22.34
N ASP A 14 5.59 22.49 -22.79
CA ASP A 14 4.30 22.72 -23.44
C ASP A 14 4.27 22.08 -24.84
N LEU A 15 5.36 22.19 -25.60
CA LEU A 15 5.55 21.48 -26.87
C LEU A 15 5.47 19.95 -26.69
N ASN A 16 6.16 19.40 -25.70
CA ASN A 16 6.11 17.97 -25.41
C ASN A 16 4.70 17.50 -25.03
N ARG A 17 3.93 18.33 -24.32
CA ARG A 17 2.54 18.01 -23.96
C ARG A 17 1.63 18.01 -25.18
N ALA A 18 1.77 18.99 -26.08
CA ALA A 18 1.00 19.06 -27.31
C ALA A 18 1.31 17.88 -28.23
N TRP A 19 2.59 17.59 -28.46
CA TRP A 19 3.03 16.43 -29.23
C TRP A 19 2.50 15.11 -28.64
N LYS A 20 2.57 14.95 -27.32
CA LYS A 20 2.04 13.76 -26.65
C LYS A 20 0.54 13.58 -26.90
N LYS A 21 -0.26 14.65 -26.83
CA LYS A 21 -1.69 14.60 -27.11
C LYS A 21 -1.97 14.20 -28.57
N GLU A 22 -1.28 14.82 -29.52
CA GLU A 22 -1.42 14.48 -30.94
C GLU A 22 -1.07 13.01 -31.21
N MET A 23 -0.02 12.48 -30.59
CA MET A 23 0.36 11.08 -30.73
C MET A 23 -0.63 10.12 -30.05
N GLN A 24 -1.31 10.55 -28.98
CA GLN A 24 -2.40 9.79 -28.36
C GLN A 24 -3.65 9.79 -29.23
N GLU A 25 -4.00 10.92 -29.85
CA GLU A 25 -5.11 11.03 -30.81
C GLU A 25 -4.90 10.16 -32.05
N LYS A 26 -3.65 10.09 -32.54
CA LYS A 26 -3.26 9.20 -33.65
C LYS A 26 -3.16 7.72 -33.26
N GLY A 27 -3.38 7.37 -31.99
CA GLY A 27 -3.28 6.00 -31.48
C GLY A 27 -1.85 5.43 -31.42
N ILE A 28 -0.82 6.27 -31.64
CA ILE A 28 0.59 5.87 -31.58
C ILE A 28 1.04 5.72 -30.12
N LEU A 29 0.56 6.60 -29.23
CA LEU A 29 0.79 6.51 -27.80
C LEU A 29 -0.46 6.03 -27.06
N PRO A 30 -0.33 5.17 -26.04
CA PRO A 30 -1.45 4.77 -25.20
C PRO A 30 -1.99 5.97 -24.39
N PRO A 31 -3.28 5.93 -24.01
CA PRO A 31 -3.88 6.96 -23.17
C PRO A 31 -3.21 7.02 -21.80
N ASP A 32 -3.24 8.19 -21.17
CA ASP A 32 -2.67 8.38 -19.85
C ASP A 32 -3.41 7.51 -18.83
N LYS A 33 -2.65 6.65 -18.13
CA LYS A 33 -3.20 5.83 -17.05
C LYS A 33 -3.84 6.76 -16.01
N LYS A 34 -5.14 6.57 -15.77
CA LYS A 34 -5.87 7.31 -14.74
C LYS A 34 -5.15 7.15 -13.40
N ARG A 35 -4.96 8.26 -12.69
CA ARG A 35 -4.42 8.22 -11.33
C ARG A 35 -5.40 7.45 -10.46
N LEU A 36 -4.88 6.52 -9.65
CA LEU A 36 -5.69 5.79 -8.68
C LEU A 36 -6.26 6.79 -7.67
N ASN A 37 -7.59 6.83 -7.56
CA ASN A 37 -8.24 7.53 -6.46
C ASN A 37 -8.10 6.66 -5.21
N ARG A 38 -7.05 6.93 -4.42
CA ARG A 38 -6.67 6.09 -3.27
C ARG A 38 -7.78 5.96 -2.23
N ARG A 39 -8.49 7.05 -1.93
CA ARG A 39 -9.59 7.05 -0.96
C ARG A 39 -10.73 6.15 -1.43
N LYS A 40 -11.20 6.39 -2.66
CA LYS A 40 -12.26 5.60 -3.27
C LYS A 40 -11.87 4.11 -3.34
N PHE A 41 -10.64 3.83 -3.76
CA PHE A 41 -10.14 2.45 -3.82
C PHE A 41 -10.14 1.76 -2.45
N ILE A 42 -9.72 2.44 -1.38
CA ILE A 42 -9.73 1.89 -0.03
C ILE A 42 -11.17 1.64 0.46
N GLU A 43 -12.08 2.59 0.21
CA GLU A 43 -13.49 2.46 0.57
C GLU A 43 -14.14 1.27 -0.15
N GLU A 44 -13.99 1.18 -1.48
CA GLU A 44 -14.53 0.08 -2.29
C GLU A 44 -14.00 -1.29 -1.84
N VAL A 45 -12.67 -1.43 -1.67
CA VAL A 45 -12.07 -2.71 -1.24
C VAL A 45 -12.50 -3.09 0.18
N ARG A 46 -12.69 -2.11 1.08
CA ARG A 46 -13.18 -2.38 2.43
C ARG A 46 -14.59 -2.93 2.40
N ASP A 47 -15.46 -2.34 1.59
CA ASP A 47 -16.85 -2.76 1.47
C ASP A 47 -16.93 -4.16 0.83
N GLU A 48 -16.17 -4.42 -0.23
CA GLU A 48 -16.05 -5.75 -0.85
C GLU A 48 -15.53 -6.79 0.15
N TRP A 49 -14.50 -6.45 0.95
CA TRP A 49 -13.97 -7.36 1.96
C TRP A 49 -14.98 -7.68 3.07
N ASN A 50 -15.80 -6.72 3.46
CA ASN A 50 -16.84 -6.94 4.47
C ASN A 50 -18.03 -7.73 3.90
N ALA A 51 -18.31 -7.59 2.61
CA ALA A 51 -19.36 -8.32 1.89
C ALA A 51 -18.91 -9.66 1.31
N LYS A 52 -17.64 -10.08 1.55
CA LYS A 52 -17.10 -11.33 1.02
C LYS A 52 -17.90 -12.55 1.50
N ASP A 53 -17.84 -13.61 0.70
CA ASP A 53 -18.44 -14.90 1.01
C ASP A 53 -18.02 -15.40 2.39
N GLN A 54 -18.98 -15.47 3.32
CA GLN A 54 -18.72 -15.90 4.70
C GLN A 54 -18.57 -17.41 4.82
N ASP A 55 -19.01 -18.19 3.83
CA ASP A 55 -18.97 -19.65 3.85
C ASP A 55 -17.57 -20.20 3.47
N CYS A 56 -16.67 -19.33 3.02
CA CYS A 56 -15.28 -19.69 2.75
C CYS A 56 -14.44 -19.68 4.02
N TYR A 57 -14.19 -20.86 4.60
CA TYR A 57 -13.38 -21.02 5.82
C TYR A 57 -11.87 -20.85 5.64
N ILE A 58 -11.39 -20.63 4.41
CA ILE A 58 -9.95 -20.56 4.08
C ILE A 58 -9.50 -19.16 3.67
N TRP A 59 -10.28 -18.12 3.99
CA TRP A 59 -9.88 -16.73 3.71
C TRP A 59 -8.53 -16.36 4.30
N ASP A 60 -8.19 -16.87 5.49
CA ASP A 60 -6.89 -16.63 6.12
C ASP A 60 -5.72 -17.17 5.28
N PHE A 61 -5.91 -18.32 4.61
CA PHE A 61 -4.92 -18.87 3.69
C PHE A 61 -4.71 -17.95 2.48
N TYR A 62 -5.79 -17.46 1.87
CA TYR A 62 -5.70 -16.52 0.75
C TYR A 62 -5.08 -15.18 1.17
N LEU A 63 -5.41 -14.69 2.37
CA LEU A 63 -4.83 -13.48 2.94
C LEU A 63 -3.31 -13.64 3.12
N MET A 64 -2.85 -14.73 3.73
CA MET A 64 -1.42 -14.99 3.91
C MET A 64 -0.68 -15.15 2.57
N ARG A 65 -1.32 -15.76 1.58
CA ARG A 65 -0.76 -15.86 0.22
C ARG A 65 -0.65 -14.48 -0.45
N ALA A 66 -1.67 -13.63 -0.32
CA ALA A 66 -1.64 -12.26 -0.83
C ALA A 66 -0.56 -11.40 -0.14
N VAL A 67 -0.42 -11.53 1.18
CA VAL A 67 0.66 -10.92 1.97
C VAL A 67 2.02 -11.32 1.40
N SER A 68 2.24 -12.61 1.11
CA SER A 68 3.49 -13.09 0.51
C SER A 68 3.77 -12.43 -0.84
N TYR A 69 2.78 -12.38 -1.75
CA TYR A 69 2.95 -11.74 -3.05
C TYR A 69 3.24 -10.24 -2.95
N MET A 70 2.58 -9.53 -2.04
CA MET A 70 2.77 -8.09 -1.86
C MET A 70 4.11 -7.77 -1.21
N MET A 71 4.58 -8.58 -0.26
CA MET A 71 5.92 -8.46 0.33
C MET A 71 7.04 -8.62 -0.70
N SER A 72 6.82 -9.41 -1.75
CA SER A 72 7.79 -9.62 -2.83
C SER A 72 7.76 -8.53 -3.92
N GLN A 73 6.88 -7.53 -3.84
CA GLN A 73 6.80 -6.46 -4.84
C GLN A 73 8.01 -5.55 -4.78
N THR A 74 8.73 -5.46 -5.90
CA THR A 74 9.91 -4.60 -6.05
C THR A 74 9.73 -3.57 -7.16
N ASP A 75 10.49 -2.48 -7.08
CA ASP A 75 10.57 -1.51 -8.16
C ASP A 75 11.43 -2.02 -9.33
N LYS A 76 11.56 -1.21 -10.39
CA LYS A 76 12.38 -1.56 -11.58
C LYS A 76 13.87 -1.76 -11.26
N ARG A 77 14.32 -1.39 -10.06
CA ARG A 77 15.70 -1.52 -9.57
C ARG A 77 15.83 -2.60 -8.51
N LEU A 78 14.81 -3.45 -8.34
CA LEU A 78 14.75 -4.53 -7.35
C LEU A 78 14.76 -4.05 -5.89
N ASN A 79 14.48 -2.77 -5.63
CA ASN A 79 14.27 -2.29 -4.26
C ASN A 79 12.85 -2.64 -3.79
N PRO A 80 12.62 -2.83 -2.48
CA PRO A 80 11.27 -2.99 -1.95
C PRO A 80 10.34 -1.84 -2.35
N SER A 81 9.16 -2.17 -2.86
CA SER A 81 8.14 -1.18 -3.18
C SER A 81 7.55 -0.55 -1.91
N PRO A 82 6.98 0.68 -1.99
CA PRO A 82 6.22 1.27 -0.89
C PRO A 82 5.09 0.36 -0.39
N GLU A 83 4.46 -0.38 -1.31
CA GLU A 83 3.43 -1.37 -1.01
C GLU A 83 3.97 -2.54 -0.17
N ALA A 84 5.14 -3.08 -0.53
CA ALA A 84 5.82 -4.12 0.25
C ALA A 84 6.17 -3.63 1.67
N VAL A 85 6.65 -2.39 1.79
CA VAL A 85 6.90 -1.76 3.10
C VAL A 85 5.60 -1.62 3.91
N GLY A 86 4.49 -1.28 3.26
CA GLY A 86 3.17 -1.24 3.88
C GLY A 86 2.75 -2.59 4.47
N VAL A 87 2.97 -3.69 3.74
CA VAL A 87 2.67 -5.04 4.24
C VAL A 87 3.62 -5.46 5.37
N ALA A 88 4.91 -5.07 5.30
CA ALA A 88 5.84 -5.32 6.39
C ALA A 88 5.39 -4.64 7.70
N LYS A 89 4.86 -3.41 7.62
CA LYS A 89 4.28 -2.69 8.78
C LYS A 89 3.04 -3.41 9.32
N LEU A 90 2.17 -3.91 8.45
CA LEU A 90 1.01 -4.71 8.85
C LEU A 90 1.44 -5.96 9.63
N LEU A 91 2.45 -6.69 9.14
CA LEU A 91 2.98 -7.87 9.83
C LEU A 91 3.62 -7.51 11.17
N LYS A 92 4.38 -6.41 11.23
CA LYS A 92 4.98 -5.94 12.48
C LYS A 92 3.93 -5.50 13.50
N ALA A 93 2.83 -4.88 13.04
CA ALA A 93 1.71 -4.52 13.89
C ALA A 93 1.01 -5.77 14.45
N ALA A 94 0.81 -6.81 13.63
CA ALA A 94 0.25 -8.08 14.10
C ALA A 94 1.09 -8.74 15.20
N MET A 95 2.43 -8.75 15.04
CA MET A 95 3.34 -9.23 16.10
C MET A 95 3.20 -8.42 17.39
N LYS A 96 3.10 -7.08 17.27
CA LYS A 96 2.93 -6.20 18.42
C LYS A 96 1.58 -6.38 19.13
N LEU A 97 0.50 -6.62 18.38
CA LEU A 97 -0.80 -6.96 18.96
C LEU A 97 -0.72 -8.25 19.78
N LYS A 98 -0.01 -9.26 19.29
CA LYS A 98 0.21 -10.50 20.03
C LYS A 98 1.03 -10.29 21.30
N GLU A 99 2.13 -9.53 21.21
CA GLU A 99 2.96 -9.14 22.37
C GLU A 99 2.12 -8.40 23.42
N PHE A 100 1.26 -7.48 23.00
CA PHE A 100 0.35 -6.75 23.87
C PHE A 100 -0.63 -7.71 24.58
N GLN A 101 -1.27 -8.62 23.83
CA GLN A 101 -2.20 -9.58 24.40
C GLN A 101 -1.52 -10.50 25.43
N ASP A 102 -0.29 -10.96 25.15
CA ASP A 102 0.47 -11.79 26.08
C ASP A 102 0.85 -11.03 27.35
N LYS A 103 1.18 -9.74 27.23
CA LYS A 103 1.43 -8.85 28.36
C LYS A 103 0.18 -8.72 29.25
N ILE A 104 -0.98 -8.41 28.67
CA ILE A 104 -2.26 -8.30 29.40
C ILE A 104 -2.57 -9.60 30.17
N LYS A 105 -2.39 -10.76 29.54
CA LYS A 105 -2.55 -12.07 30.19
C LYS A 105 -1.56 -12.27 31.34
N SER A 106 -0.31 -11.87 31.17
CA SER A 106 0.72 -11.99 32.22
C SER A 106 0.45 -11.08 33.44
N GLU A 107 -0.24 -9.97 33.23
CA GLU A 107 -0.69 -9.04 34.28
C GLU A 107 -1.97 -9.52 35.00
N GLY A 108 -2.53 -10.67 34.60
CA GLY A 108 -3.78 -11.21 35.15
C GLY A 108 -5.02 -10.40 34.76
N ARG A 109 -4.91 -9.55 33.72
CA ARG A 109 -6.02 -8.77 33.18
C ARG A 109 -6.69 -9.57 32.06
N GLU A 110 -8.02 -9.55 32.04
CA GLU A 110 -8.81 -10.15 30.95
C GLU A 110 -9.24 -9.12 29.90
N ASP A 111 -9.27 -7.83 30.28
CA ASP A 111 -9.77 -6.72 29.45
C ASP A 111 -8.76 -5.59 29.27
N TYR A 112 -8.92 -4.89 28.14
CA TYR A 112 -8.19 -3.69 27.75
C TYR A 112 -9.04 -2.79 26.86
N THR A 113 -8.66 -1.52 26.76
CA THR A 113 -9.31 -0.54 25.87
C THR A 113 -8.64 -0.51 24.50
N ILE A 114 -9.41 -0.16 23.46
CA ILE A 114 -8.88 0.04 22.10
C ILE A 114 -7.78 1.12 22.08
N THR A 115 -7.87 2.12 22.97
CA THR A 115 -6.86 3.17 23.11
C THR A 115 -5.52 2.62 23.58
N GLU A 116 -5.51 1.72 24.57
CA GLU A 116 -4.29 1.06 25.06
C GLU A 116 -3.62 0.23 23.95
N GLU A 117 -4.42 -0.56 23.24
CA GLU A 117 -3.95 -1.38 22.12
C GLU A 117 -3.39 -0.51 20.98
N TYR A 118 -4.09 0.57 20.62
CA TYR A 118 -3.63 1.52 19.61
C TYR A 118 -2.31 2.18 19.99
N GLU A 119 -2.19 2.73 21.21
CA GLU A 119 -0.93 3.35 21.66
C GLU A 119 0.24 2.37 21.63
N TYR A 120 -0.01 1.07 21.91
CA TYR A 120 1.03 0.04 21.84
C TYR A 120 1.55 -0.21 20.40
N ILE A 121 0.69 -0.10 19.38
CA ILE A 121 1.07 -0.35 17.98
C ILE A 121 1.38 0.92 17.18
N LYS A 122 1.02 2.10 17.69
CA LYS A 122 1.07 3.39 17.00
C LYS A 122 2.44 3.73 16.43
N GLU A 123 3.52 3.33 17.09
CA GLU A 123 4.89 3.55 16.59
C GLU A 123 5.13 2.81 15.28
N VAL A 124 4.66 1.56 15.16
CA VAL A 124 4.79 0.76 13.92
C VAL A 124 4.02 1.39 12.77
N LEU A 125 2.85 1.98 13.06
CA LEU A 125 2.02 2.64 12.06
C LEU A 125 2.62 3.96 11.56
N LYS A 126 3.52 4.57 12.33
CA LYS A 126 4.19 5.85 12.02
C LYS A 126 5.58 5.72 11.41
N MET A 127 6.20 4.53 11.48
CA MET A 127 7.37 4.18 10.65
C MET A 127 7.05 4.38 9.17
#